data_AF-A0A2A8CVV2-F1
#
_entry.id   AF-A0A2A8CVV2-F1
#
_cell.length_a   1.000
_cell.length_b   1.000
_cell.length_c   1.000
_cell.angle_alpha   90.00
_cell.angle_beta   90.00
_cell.angle_gamma   90.00
#
_symmetry.space_group_name_H-M   'P 1'
#
loop_
_entity.id
_entity.type
_entity.pdbx_description
1 polymer ?
#
loop_
_entity_poly.entity_id
_entity_poly.type
_entity_poly.pdbx_seq_one_letter_code
_entity_poly.pdbx_strand_id
1 'polypeptide(L)'
;MREQTKIDCRVLEKWSPRILAKAVVGIAVLGTLLLVFGCGSDAPSPESDAPVDSVTQAERPKPGTDQASGDTSATVSDPYTVRDTLSYETMLAREKAAVLYRGDEVVDTIDAAFGVQSIGTDSVIYLPVKKGARGPQDTWRGRQIYVLRTGGGATTPIEQSVPCFDANFSSPAVLDRAFYYWGLCTARGKTEVYAMRYRFDASAPVDSTHLQTGLTATDNRFLLKPPSMEDNLLRFQGDGRVWMLEAREMRVKSSSSLQK
;
A
#
# COMPACT_ATOMS: atom_id res chain seq x y z
N MET A 1 17.64 -8.52 34.97
CA MET A 1 17.51 -9.49 33.87
C MET A 1 16.11 -9.33 33.30
N ARG A 2 15.95 -8.83 32.06
CA ARG A 2 14.64 -8.71 31.41
C ARG A 2 14.58 -9.69 30.24
N GLU A 3 13.61 -10.60 30.29
CA GLU A 3 13.35 -11.62 29.28
C GLU A 3 13.06 -10.98 27.93
N GLN A 4 13.76 -11.43 26.88
CA GLN A 4 13.26 -11.31 25.52
C GLN A 4 12.05 -12.23 25.42
N THR A 5 10.85 -11.67 25.57
CA THR A 5 9.63 -12.37 25.18
C THR A 5 9.59 -12.40 23.65
N LYS A 6 10.30 -13.37 23.06
CA LYS A 6 10.02 -13.82 21.69
C LYS A 6 8.53 -14.13 21.67
N ILE A 7 7.79 -13.58 20.71
CA ILE A 7 6.37 -13.91 20.52
C ILE A 7 6.23 -15.44 20.63
N ASP A 8 5.27 -15.91 21.41
CA ASP A 8 4.87 -17.32 21.39
C ASP A 8 4.44 -17.62 19.94
N CYS A 9 5.36 -18.21 19.17
CA CYS A 9 5.26 -18.38 17.74
C CYS A 9 3.98 -19.11 17.31
N ARG A 10 3.24 -19.74 18.24
CA ARG A 10 1.97 -20.42 17.98
C ARG A 10 0.87 -19.51 17.42
N VAL A 11 0.89 -18.20 17.68
CA VAL A 11 -0.08 -17.24 17.07
C VAL A 11 0.29 -16.91 15.61
N LEU A 12 1.60 -16.90 15.29
CA LEU A 12 2.13 -16.64 13.94
C LEU A 12 2.33 -17.93 13.10
N GLU A 13 2.39 -19.11 13.72
CA GLU A 13 2.56 -20.41 13.04
C GLU A 13 1.34 -20.81 12.19
N LYS A 14 0.17 -20.19 12.42
CA LYS A 14 -0.97 -20.32 11.50
C LYS A 14 -0.83 -19.51 10.20
N TRP A 15 0.21 -18.68 10.06
CA TRP A 15 0.30 -17.66 9.01
C TRP A 15 1.40 -17.85 7.95
N SER A 16 2.22 -18.92 8.00
CA SER A 16 3.15 -19.28 6.89
C SER A 16 2.80 -20.67 6.35
N PRO A 17 2.69 -20.98 5.02
CA PRO A 17 3.00 -20.21 3.80
C PRO A 17 1.80 -20.05 2.82
N ARG A 18 0.55 -20.15 3.30
CA ARG A 18 -0.64 -20.16 2.41
C ARG A 18 -0.94 -18.84 1.69
N ILE A 19 -0.37 -17.71 2.14
CA ILE A 19 -0.61 -16.40 1.52
C ILE A 19 0.33 -16.15 0.34
N LEU A 20 1.58 -16.63 0.39
CA LEU A 20 2.50 -16.58 -0.76
C LEU A 20 2.10 -17.54 -1.89
N ALA A 21 1.53 -18.70 -1.56
CA ALA A 21 1.04 -19.64 -2.58
C ALA A 21 -0.19 -19.13 -3.35
N LYS A 22 -1.04 -18.29 -2.73
CA LYS A 22 -2.23 -17.75 -3.41
C LYS A 22 -1.94 -16.56 -4.32
N ALA A 23 -0.82 -15.85 -4.12
CA ALA A 23 -0.40 -14.78 -5.03
C ALA A 23 0.19 -15.31 -6.35
N VAL A 24 0.74 -16.54 -6.36
CA VAL A 24 1.40 -17.13 -7.55
C VAL A 24 0.46 -18.03 -8.38
N VAL A 25 -0.58 -18.62 -7.78
CA VAL A 25 -1.51 -19.53 -8.50
C VAL A 25 -2.66 -18.80 -9.20
N GLY A 26 -2.83 -17.48 -9.01
CA GLY A 26 -3.89 -16.68 -9.63
C GLY A 26 -3.68 -16.28 -11.10
N ILE A 27 -2.59 -16.70 -11.75
CA ILE A 27 -2.23 -16.25 -13.12
C ILE A 27 -2.41 -17.37 -14.18
N ALA A 28 -2.83 -18.58 -13.80
CA ALA A 28 -2.83 -19.71 -14.73
C ALA A 28 -4.18 -20.44 -14.90
N VAL A 29 -5.33 -19.76 -14.90
CA VAL A 29 -6.57 -20.34 -15.47
C VAL A 29 -7.46 -19.23 -16.04
N LEU A 30 -7.14 -18.70 -17.21
CA LEU A 30 -8.14 -18.07 -18.09
C LEU A 30 -7.72 -18.23 -19.55
N GLY A 31 -7.49 -19.49 -19.94
CA GLY A 31 -7.25 -19.86 -21.32
C GLY A 31 -8.29 -20.89 -21.74
N THR A 32 -9.05 -20.54 -22.78
CA THR A 32 -9.85 -21.44 -23.63
C THR A 32 -11.24 -21.84 -23.12
N LEU A 33 -12.28 -21.10 -23.55
CA LEU A 33 -13.42 -21.73 -24.23
C LEU A 33 -14.13 -20.73 -25.15
N LEU A 34 -13.71 -20.72 -26.41
CA LEU A 34 -14.49 -20.26 -27.56
C LEU A 34 -15.44 -21.40 -27.93
N LEU A 35 -16.75 -21.15 -27.98
CA LEU A 35 -17.66 -21.85 -28.88
C LEU A 35 -18.90 -20.98 -29.18
N VAL A 36 -19.20 -20.97 -30.46
CA VAL A 36 -20.13 -20.14 -31.24
C VAL A 36 -21.57 -20.65 -31.12
N PHE A 37 -22.55 -19.75 -31.12
CA PHE A 37 -23.89 -19.78 -31.79
C PHE A 37 -24.53 -18.40 -31.47
N GLY A 38 -25.10 -17.58 -32.36
CA GLY A 38 -25.69 -17.78 -33.69
C GLY A 38 -27.12 -17.19 -33.67
N CYS A 39 -27.48 -16.38 -34.68
CA CYS A 39 -28.77 -15.69 -34.95
C CYS A 39 -28.97 -14.35 -34.20
N GLY A 40 -29.22 -13.20 -34.82
CA GLY A 40 -29.65 -12.86 -36.19
C GLY A 40 -30.80 -11.85 -36.09
N SER A 41 -30.68 -10.66 -36.67
CA SER A 41 -31.80 -9.79 -37.10
C SER A 41 -31.26 -8.59 -37.90
N ASP A 42 -31.94 -8.35 -39.01
CA ASP A 42 -31.60 -7.44 -40.12
C ASP A 42 -31.89 -5.95 -39.89
N ALA A 43 -31.08 -5.13 -40.58
CA ALA A 43 -31.38 -3.87 -41.30
C ALA A 43 -31.75 -2.56 -40.52
N PRO A 44 -31.65 -1.36 -41.14
CA PRO A 44 -30.89 -0.92 -42.33
C PRO A 44 -29.97 0.32 -42.11
N SER A 45 -29.13 0.60 -43.11
CA SER A 45 -28.30 1.83 -43.29
C SER A 45 -29.10 3.11 -43.49
N PRO A 46 -28.41 4.27 -43.39
CA PRO A 46 -28.26 5.10 -44.60
C PRO A 46 -26.85 5.69 -44.84
N GLU A 47 -26.52 5.76 -46.14
CA GLU A 47 -25.75 6.75 -46.95
C GLU A 47 -24.65 7.62 -46.29
N SER A 48 -23.39 7.56 -46.78
CA SER A 48 -22.77 8.35 -47.88
C SER A 48 -22.62 9.84 -47.50
N ASP A 49 -21.47 10.54 -47.55
CA ASP A 49 -20.37 10.58 -48.50
C ASP A 49 -19.07 11.08 -47.82
N ALA A 50 -17.89 10.63 -48.28
CA ALA A 50 -16.68 11.46 -48.39
C ALA A 50 -15.57 10.74 -49.19
N PRO A 51 -14.73 11.48 -49.94
CA PRO A 51 -14.03 10.96 -51.10
C PRO A 51 -12.67 10.30 -50.79
N VAL A 52 -12.34 9.37 -51.69
CA VAL A 52 -11.07 8.68 -51.87
C VAL A 52 -10.02 9.64 -52.43
N ASP A 53 -8.82 9.63 -51.86
CA ASP A 53 -7.62 9.90 -52.67
C ASP A 53 -6.38 9.12 -52.19
N SER A 54 -5.90 8.28 -53.11
CA SER A 54 -4.50 8.07 -53.49
C SER A 54 -3.51 7.32 -52.57
N VAL A 55 -3.45 6.00 -52.83
CA VAL A 55 -2.27 5.15 -53.11
C VAL A 55 -0.88 5.80 -52.94
N THR A 56 -0.01 5.17 -52.14
CA THR A 56 1.39 4.92 -52.52
C THR A 56 1.86 3.59 -51.90
N GLN A 57 2.17 2.65 -52.78
CA GLN A 57 2.87 1.40 -52.52
C GLN A 57 4.37 1.72 -52.43
N ALA A 58 5.06 1.25 -51.39
CA ALA A 58 6.52 1.22 -51.39
C ALA A 58 7.03 -0.09 -50.78
N GLU A 59 8.11 -0.57 -51.37
CA GLU A 59 8.66 -1.92 -51.35
C GLU A 59 8.98 -2.55 -49.99
N ARG A 60 8.92 -3.89 -50.04
CA ARG A 60 9.48 -4.83 -49.09
C ARG A 60 10.99 -4.99 -49.36
N PRO A 61 11.84 -4.98 -48.34
CA PRO A 61 13.03 -5.83 -48.36
C PRO A 61 13.07 -6.77 -47.15
N LYS A 62 13.47 -8.02 -47.41
CA LYS A 62 13.96 -9.02 -46.46
C LYS A 62 15.20 -9.65 -47.13
N PRO A 63 16.16 -10.27 -46.44
CA PRO A 63 16.44 -10.34 -45.01
C PRO A 63 17.90 -9.97 -44.65
N GLY A 64 18.14 -9.46 -43.44
CA GLY A 64 19.47 -9.38 -42.84
C GLY A 64 19.45 -10.08 -41.50
N THR A 65 20.13 -11.22 -41.42
CA THR A 65 20.39 -11.95 -40.18
C THR A 65 21.62 -11.33 -39.54
N ASP A 66 21.43 -10.43 -38.58
CA ASP A 66 22.52 -9.99 -37.71
C ASP A 66 22.09 -10.08 -36.25
N GLN A 67 22.94 -10.75 -35.48
CA GLN A 67 22.87 -10.94 -34.04
C GLN A 67 22.70 -9.60 -33.33
N ALA A 68 21.50 -9.33 -32.83
CA ALA A 68 21.32 -8.35 -31.77
C ALA A 68 21.43 -9.09 -30.43
N SER A 69 22.62 -9.00 -29.84
CA SER A 69 22.84 -9.21 -28.41
C SER A 69 21.68 -8.59 -27.64
N GLY A 70 20.98 -9.42 -26.85
CA GLY A 70 19.90 -8.98 -25.99
C GLY A 70 20.44 -8.05 -24.92
N ASP A 71 20.50 -6.76 -25.26
CA ASP A 71 20.63 -5.69 -24.30
C ASP A 71 19.29 -5.62 -23.58
N THR A 72 19.16 -6.38 -22.49
CA THR A 72 18.13 -6.16 -21.48
C THR A 72 18.39 -4.80 -20.86
N SER A 73 18.00 -3.74 -21.58
CA SER A 73 17.81 -2.41 -21.03
C SER A 73 16.79 -2.57 -19.93
N ALA A 74 17.27 -2.63 -18.68
CA ALA A 74 16.43 -2.57 -17.51
C ALA A 74 15.57 -1.32 -17.66
N THR A 75 14.28 -1.52 -17.95
CA THR A 75 13.33 -0.44 -18.13
C THR A 75 13.33 0.33 -16.82
N VAL A 76 13.91 1.54 -16.84
CA VAL A 76 13.85 2.44 -15.68
C VAL A 76 12.38 2.74 -15.48
N SER A 77 11.79 2.14 -14.46
CA SER A 77 10.42 2.42 -14.08
C SER A 77 10.31 3.90 -13.74
N ASP A 78 9.34 4.59 -14.34
CA ASP A 78 9.05 5.97 -13.97
C ASP A 78 8.75 6.08 -12.47
N PRO A 79 9.31 7.10 -11.78
CA PRO A 79 9.08 7.31 -10.36
C PRO A 79 7.65 7.81 -10.11
N TYR A 80 7.17 7.58 -8.88
CA TYR A 80 5.93 8.19 -8.43
C TYR A 80 6.13 9.68 -8.14
N THR A 81 5.18 10.52 -8.56
CA THR A 81 5.19 11.96 -8.27
C THR A 81 3.81 12.45 -7.81
N VAL A 82 3.79 13.56 -7.09
CA VAL A 82 2.57 14.24 -6.66
C VAL A 82 2.61 15.66 -7.20
N ARG A 83 1.58 16.08 -7.95
CA ARG A 83 1.58 17.37 -8.67
C ARG A 83 0.36 18.22 -8.35
N ASP A 84 -0.83 17.63 -8.39
CA ASP A 84 -2.08 18.36 -8.20
C ASP A 84 -2.63 18.21 -6.80
N THR A 85 -3.33 19.25 -6.33
CA THR A 85 -4.03 19.24 -5.04
C THR A 85 -5.48 19.64 -5.23
N LEU A 86 -6.35 19.04 -4.43
CA LEU A 86 -7.78 19.34 -4.41
C LEU A 86 -8.29 19.35 -2.97
N SER A 87 -9.41 20.03 -2.75
CA SER A 87 -10.08 20.01 -1.45
C SER A 87 -11.22 19.02 -1.51
N TYR A 88 -11.45 18.31 -0.41
CA TYR A 88 -12.60 17.43 -0.29
C TYR A 88 -13.23 17.57 1.10
N GLU A 89 -14.50 17.20 1.22
CA GLU A 89 -15.23 17.32 2.48
C GLU A 89 -15.56 15.93 3.01
N THR A 90 -15.24 15.72 4.29
CA THR A 90 -15.70 14.59 5.08
C THR A 90 -16.89 15.03 5.94
N MET A 91 -17.52 14.09 6.63
CA MET A 91 -18.57 14.44 7.61
C MET A 91 -18.06 15.31 8.77
N LEU A 92 -16.75 15.34 9.02
CA LEU A 92 -16.15 15.98 10.19
C LEU A 92 -15.41 17.27 9.83
N ALA A 93 -14.81 17.34 8.65
CA ALA A 93 -13.94 18.44 8.25
C ALA A 93 -13.75 18.53 6.73
N ARG A 94 -13.37 19.73 6.28
CA ARG A 94 -12.79 19.94 4.95
C ARG A 94 -11.30 19.62 4.99
N GLU A 95 -10.87 18.75 4.09
CA GLU A 95 -9.54 18.17 4.02
C GLU A 95 -8.88 18.45 2.66
N LYS A 96 -7.60 18.08 2.53
CA LYS A 96 -6.81 18.20 1.30
C LYS A 96 -6.43 16.83 0.76
N ALA A 97 -6.60 16.66 -0.54
CA ALA A 97 -6.11 15.51 -1.28
C ALA A 97 -5.09 15.96 -2.33
N ALA A 98 -4.28 15.01 -2.78
CA ALA A 98 -3.33 15.20 -3.86
C ALA A 98 -3.50 14.11 -4.92
N VAL A 99 -3.02 14.34 -6.14
CA VAL A 99 -3.08 13.35 -7.22
C VAL A 99 -1.71 12.72 -7.38
N LEU A 100 -1.68 11.39 -7.30
CA LEU A 100 -0.51 10.54 -7.46
C LEU A 100 -0.37 10.16 -8.93
N TYR A 101 0.83 10.35 -9.47
CA TYR A 101 1.20 10.03 -10.84
C TYR A 101 2.33 9.00 -10.90
N ARG A 102 2.42 8.29 -12.01
CA ARG A 102 3.61 7.54 -12.43
C ARG A 102 3.88 7.90 -13.89
N GLY A 103 5.03 8.55 -14.13
CA GLY A 103 5.22 9.28 -15.38
C GLY A 103 4.15 10.38 -15.52
N ASP A 104 3.39 10.34 -16.61
CA ASP A 104 2.26 11.26 -16.86
C ASP A 104 0.89 10.61 -16.62
N GLU A 105 0.85 9.35 -16.19
CA GLU A 105 -0.40 8.65 -15.89
C GLU A 105 -0.89 8.97 -14.47
N VAL A 106 -2.17 9.30 -14.34
CA VAL A 106 -2.85 9.40 -13.04
C VAL A 106 -3.02 8.01 -12.44
N VAL A 107 -2.42 7.80 -11.28
CA VAL A 107 -2.48 6.52 -10.55
C VAL A 107 -3.63 6.53 -9.54
N ASP A 108 -3.70 7.56 -8.70
CA ASP A 108 -4.70 7.65 -7.63
C ASP A 108 -4.88 9.09 -7.13
N THR A 109 -5.89 9.29 -6.29
CA THR A 109 -6.05 10.46 -5.43
C THR A 109 -5.79 10.03 -4.00
N ILE A 110 -5.00 10.81 -3.27
CA ILE A 110 -4.45 10.43 -1.96
C ILE A 110 -4.74 11.51 -0.93
N ASP A 111 -4.76 11.14 0.34
CA ASP A 111 -4.83 12.07 1.46
C ASP A 111 -3.52 12.86 1.55
N ALA A 112 -3.60 14.19 1.53
CA ALA A 112 -2.41 15.04 1.52
C ALA A 112 -1.71 15.12 2.89
N ALA A 113 -2.45 14.88 3.99
CA ALA A 113 -1.87 14.91 5.34
C ALA A 113 -1.01 13.68 5.60
N PHE A 114 -1.42 12.50 5.09
CA PHE A 114 -0.58 11.30 5.14
C PHE A 114 0.53 11.31 4.08
N GLY A 115 0.21 11.78 2.87
CA GLY A 115 1.13 11.81 1.74
C GLY A 115 1.43 10.42 1.17
N VAL A 116 2.63 10.29 0.58
CA VAL A 116 3.13 9.07 -0.04
C VAL A 116 4.43 8.67 0.62
N GLN A 117 4.52 7.40 1.01
CA GLN A 117 5.71 6.81 1.63
C GLN A 117 6.32 5.79 0.66
N SER A 118 7.55 6.03 0.21
CA SER A 118 8.22 5.12 -0.73
C SER A 118 8.78 3.89 -0.01
N ILE A 119 8.50 2.71 -0.55
CA ILE A 119 9.02 1.42 -0.11
C ILE A 119 9.92 0.87 -1.21
N GLY A 120 11.23 0.76 -0.94
CA GLY A 120 12.17 0.33 -1.97
C GLY A 120 12.25 1.35 -3.11
N THR A 121 12.33 0.87 -4.35
CA THR A 121 12.56 1.70 -5.54
C THR A 121 11.31 1.98 -6.37
N ASP A 122 10.30 1.12 -6.28
CA ASP A 122 9.17 1.10 -7.22
C ASP A 122 7.81 0.93 -6.53
N SER A 123 7.78 0.93 -5.20
CA SER A 123 6.56 0.67 -4.43
C SER A 123 6.27 1.83 -3.50
N VAL A 124 4.99 2.09 -3.26
CA VAL A 124 4.53 3.21 -2.43
C VAL A 124 3.40 2.80 -1.51
N ILE A 125 3.35 3.44 -0.35
CA ILE A 125 2.25 3.34 0.60
C ILE A 125 1.59 4.71 0.70
N TYR A 126 0.27 4.73 0.57
CA TYR A 126 -0.52 5.94 0.67
C TYR A 126 -1.92 5.65 1.21
N LEU A 127 -2.65 6.70 1.58
CA LEU A 127 -4.06 6.61 1.95
C LEU A 127 -4.92 7.10 0.78
N PRO A 128 -5.73 6.24 0.14
CA PRO A 128 -6.53 6.62 -1.01
C PRO A 128 -7.75 7.45 -0.60
N VAL A 129 -8.02 8.49 -1.39
CA VAL A 129 -9.22 9.32 -1.28
C VAL A 129 -10.10 9.04 -2.49
N LYS A 130 -11.31 8.52 -2.24
CA LYS A 130 -12.25 8.14 -3.30
C LYS A 130 -13.61 8.83 -3.09
N LYS A 131 -14.27 9.17 -4.19
CA LYS A 131 -15.65 9.67 -4.16
C LYS A 131 -16.56 8.54 -3.63
N GLY A 132 -17.35 8.82 -2.60
CA GLY A 132 -18.25 7.82 -2.02
C GLY A 132 -19.38 7.48 -2.99
N ALA A 133 -19.73 6.19 -3.10
CA ALA A 133 -20.87 5.74 -3.91
C ALA A 133 -22.24 5.92 -3.22
N ARG A 134 -22.26 6.23 -1.91
CA ARG A 134 -23.49 6.38 -1.10
C ARG A 134 -23.40 7.64 -0.20
N GLY A 135 -24.22 8.63 -0.52
CA GLY A 135 -24.29 9.96 0.10
C GLY A 135 -24.82 10.98 -0.93
N PRO A 136 -25.06 12.25 -0.56
CA PRO A 136 -25.19 13.31 -1.56
C PRO A 136 -24.02 13.17 -2.53
N GLN A 137 -24.32 13.11 -3.83
CA GLN A 137 -23.29 13.12 -4.87
C GLN A 137 -22.32 14.26 -4.50
N ASP A 138 -21.04 13.94 -4.28
CA ASP A 138 -19.93 14.86 -3.91
C ASP A 138 -19.31 14.70 -2.52
N THR A 139 -19.82 13.80 -1.67
CA THR A 139 -19.09 13.46 -0.43
C THR A 139 -17.94 12.47 -0.70
N TRP A 140 -16.72 12.96 -0.62
CA TRP A 140 -15.51 12.14 -0.67
C TRP A 140 -15.32 11.45 0.67
N ARG A 141 -15.20 10.13 0.67
CA ARG A 141 -14.90 9.37 1.88
C ARG A 141 -13.46 8.93 1.78
N GLY A 142 -12.60 9.49 2.63
CA GLY A 142 -11.30 8.87 2.89
C GLY A 142 -11.57 7.45 3.39
N ARG A 143 -11.21 6.44 2.59
CA ARG A 143 -11.13 5.09 3.16
C ARG A 143 -9.92 5.14 4.07
N GLN A 144 -10.12 4.87 5.36
CA GLN A 144 -9.01 4.74 6.32
C GLN A 144 -8.23 3.44 6.08
N ILE A 145 -8.01 3.02 4.82
CA ILE A 145 -7.32 1.79 4.47
C ILE A 145 -6.06 2.19 3.73
N TYR A 146 -4.92 2.09 4.39
CA TYR A 146 -3.63 2.25 3.74
C TYR A 146 -3.47 1.19 2.66
N VAL A 147 -2.93 1.59 1.51
CA VAL A 147 -2.66 0.68 0.40
C VAL A 147 -1.17 0.65 0.08
N LEU A 148 -0.65 -0.54 -0.17
CA LEU A 148 0.61 -0.75 -0.86
C LEU A 148 0.33 -0.85 -2.35
N ARG A 149 0.97 0.00 -3.15
CA ARG A 149 1.04 -0.16 -4.60
C ARG A 149 2.44 -0.58 -5.00
N THR A 150 2.57 -1.71 -5.68
CA THR A 150 3.85 -2.23 -6.16
C THR A 150 4.16 -1.73 -7.57
N GLY A 151 5.42 -1.84 -8.00
CA GLY A 151 5.84 -1.41 -9.34
C GLY A 151 5.14 -2.15 -10.49
N GLY A 152 4.55 -3.33 -10.23
CA GLY A 152 3.68 -4.03 -11.18
C GLY A 152 2.26 -3.45 -11.31
N GLY A 153 1.93 -2.39 -10.57
CA GLY A 153 0.60 -1.77 -10.56
C GLY A 153 -0.43 -2.46 -9.67
N ALA A 154 -0.05 -3.56 -8.99
CA ALA A 154 -0.91 -4.22 -8.03
C ALA A 154 -1.09 -3.35 -6.79
N THR A 155 -2.34 -3.22 -6.33
CA THR A 155 -2.70 -2.47 -5.12
C THR A 155 -3.29 -3.42 -4.09
N THR A 156 -2.69 -3.46 -2.91
CA THR A 156 -3.09 -4.35 -1.81
C THR A 156 -3.29 -3.54 -0.52
N PRO A 157 -4.41 -3.73 0.21
CA PRO A 157 -4.55 -3.18 1.55
C PRO A 157 -3.42 -3.61 2.48
N ILE A 158 -2.85 -2.68 3.26
CA ILE A 158 -1.71 -2.96 4.14
C ILE A 158 -2.04 -4.01 5.19
N GLU A 159 -3.26 -4.00 5.73
CA GLU A 159 -3.75 -5.00 6.69
C GLU A 159 -3.70 -6.45 6.16
N GLN A 160 -3.69 -6.65 4.84
CA GLN A 160 -3.56 -7.97 4.22
C GLN A 160 -2.10 -8.41 4.08
N SER A 161 -1.16 -7.47 4.21
CA SER A 161 0.27 -7.68 3.95
C SER A 161 1.10 -7.72 5.25
N VAL A 162 0.69 -6.97 6.28
CA VAL A 162 1.47 -6.82 7.51
C VAL A 162 0.66 -7.23 8.75
N PRO A 163 1.23 -7.98 9.69
CA PRO A 163 0.49 -8.58 10.80
C PRO A 163 0.09 -7.55 11.86
N CYS A 164 -1.06 -7.77 12.52
CA CYS A 164 -1.58 -6.92 13.60
C CYS A 164 -1.71 -5.43 13.23
N PHE A 165 -1.83 -5.10 11.95
CA PHE A 165 -2.05 -3.75 11.51
C PHE A 165 -3.53 -3.42 11.56
N ASP A 166 -3.88 -2.37 12.28
CA ASP A 166 -5.21 -1.81 12.33
C ASP A 166 -5.17 -0.40 11.75
N ALA A 167 -5.80 -0.20 10.60
CA ALA A 167 -5.70 1.05 9.88
C ALA A 167 -6.31 2.26 10.63
N ASN A 168 -7.11 2.03 11.68
CA ASN A 168 -7.68 3.08 12.52
C ASN A 168 -6.72 3.56 13.62
N PHE A 169 -5.74 2.75 14.01
CA PHE A 169 -4.87 3.03 15.16
C PHE A 169 -3.36 2.92 14.88
N SER A 170 -2.95 2.19 13.85
CA SER A 170 -1.56 1.79 13.67
C SER A 170 -0.62 2.91 13.25
N SER A 171 -1.14 4.07 12.81
CA SER A 171 -0.40 5.28 12.41
C SER A 171 0.99 4.99 11.88
N PRO A 172 1.14 4.51 10.63
CA PRO A 172 2.43 4.03 10.15
C PRO A 172 3.39 5.15 9.76
N ALA A 173 4.67 4.82 9.73
CA ALA A 173 5.74 5.62 9.15
C ALA A 173 6.71 4.73 8.38
N VAL A 174 7.27 5.24 7.27
CA VAL A 174 8.39 4.59 6.59
C VAL A 174 9.65 5.35 6.95
N LEU A 175 10.59 4.66 7.60
CA LEU A 175 11.85 5.21 8.07
C LEU A 175 12.95 4.23 7.65
N ASP A 176 14.08 4.70 7.13
CA ASP A 176 15.22 3.85 6.74
C ASP A 176 14.82 2.63 5.89
N ARG A 177 13.87 2.81 4.95
CA ARG A 177 13.32 1.77 4.07
C ARG A 177 12.56 0.64 4.77
N ALA A 178 12.22 0.80 6.05
CA ALA A 178 11.38 -0.12 6.79
C ALA A 178 10.04 0.55 7.16
N PHE A 179 8.99 -0.26 7.23
CA PHE A 179 7.66 0.16 7.61
C PHE A 179 7.45 -0.08 9.10
N TYR A 180 7.34 1.01 9.85
CA TYR A 180 7.13 1.02 11.28
C TYR A 180 5.68 1.36 11.61
N TYR A 181 5.09 0.65 12.56
CA TYR A 181 3.70 0.84 12.93
C TYR A 181 3.40 0.31 14.32
N TRP A 182 2.26 0.71 14.89
CA TRP A 182 1.73 0.11 16.11
C TRP A 182 1.00 -1.18 15.79
N GLY A 183 1.51 -2.32 16.26
CA GLY A 183 0.85 -3.61 16.13
C GLY A 183 -0.18 -3.78 17.24
N LEU A 184 -1.45 -4.02 16.88
CA LEU A 184 -2.54 -4.32 17.80
C LEU A 184 -2.95 -5.78 17.64
N CYS A 185 -2.48 -6.64 18.53
CA CYS A 185 -2.83 -8.05 18.52
C CYS A 185 -3.81 -8.35 19.66
N THR A 186 -4.95 -8.96 19.38
CA THR A 186 -5.90 -9.37 20.44
C THR A 186 -5.58 -10.79 20.89
N ALA A 187 -5.09 -10.94 22.12
CA ALA A 187 -4.82 -12.22 22.75
C ALA A 187 -5.66 -12.37 24.03
N ARG A 188 -6.42 -13.46 24.15
CA ARG A 188 -7.22 -13.79 25.35
C ARG A 188 -8.16 -12.65 25.81
N GLY A 189 -8.76 -11.94 24.85
CA GLY A 189 -9.69 -10.83 25.11
C GLY A 189 -9.03 -9.53 25.55
N LYS A 190 -7.69 -9.42 25.48
CA LYS A 190 -6.94 -8.19 25.74
C LYS A 190 -6.18 -7.77 24.48
N THR A 191 -6.20 -6.47 24.18
CA THR A 191 -5.37 -5.91 23.11
C THR A 191 -3.95 -5.74 23.62
N GLU A 192 -3.00 -6.38 22.97
CA GLU A 192 -1.57 -6.22 23.20
C GLU A 192 -1.00 -5.28 22.14
N VAL A 193 -0.20 -4.32 22.60
CA VAL A 193 0.35 -3.24 21.79
C VAL A 193 1.84 -3.49 21.56
N TYR A 194 2.25 -3.45 20.30
CA TYR A 194 3.62 -3.70 19.87
C TYR A 194 4.18 -2.54 19.05
N ALA A 195 5.48 -2.28 19.20
CA ALA A 195 6.26 -1.60 18.16
C ALA A 195 6.61 -2.63 17.09
N MET A 196 6.19 -2.40 15.85
CA MET A 196 6.43 -3.32 14.74
C MET A 196 7.37 -2.70 13.72
N ARG A 197 8.23 -3.53 13.14
CA ARG A 197 9.05 -3.23 11.96
C ARG A 197 8.81 -4.32 10.93
N TYR A 198 8.34 -3.89 9.77
CA TYR A 198 8.13 -4.74 8.60
C TYR A 198 9.01 -4.27 7.46
N ARG A 199 9.66 -5.20 6.77
CA ARG A 199 10.37 -4.92 5.53
C ARG A 199 9.71 -5.73 4.42
N PHE A 200 9.44 -5.08 3.30
CA PHE A 200 8.72 -5.69 2.17
C PHE A 200 9.62 -6.57 1.27
N ASP A 201 10.85 -6.86 1.70
CA ASP A 201 11.70 -7.88 1.09
C ASP A 201 11.28 -9.27 1.58
N ALA A 202 11.05 -10.19 0.64
CA ALA A 202 10.46 -11.52 0.89
C ALA A 202 11.21 -12.40 1.91
N SER A 203 12.43 -12.03 2.28
CA SER A 203 13.29 -12.74 3.22
C SER A 203 13.33 -12.14 4.63
N ALA A 204 12.80 -10.94 4.85
CA ALA A 204 12.96 -10.29 6.16
C ALA A 204 11.88 -10.74 7.15
N PRO A 205 12.27 -11.10 8.38
CA PRO A 205 11.31 -11.34 9.43
C PRO A 205 10.59 -10.05 9.83
N VAL A 206 9.38 -10.20 10.37
CA VAL A 206 8.73 -9.12 11.11
C VAL A 206 9.38 -9.03 12.48
N ASP A 207 9.90 -7.85 12.83
CA ASP A 207 10.42 -7.60 14.16
C ASP A 207 9.38 -6.87 14.99
N SER A 208 9.27 -7.25 16.26
CA SER A 208 8.25 -6.73 17.16
C SER A 208 8.79 -6.56 18.57
N THR A 209 8.35 -5.52 19.26
CA THR A 209 8.61 -5.29 20.67
C THR A 209 7.30 -5.08 21.39
N HIS A 210 6.97 -5.93 22.37
CA HIS A 210 5.79 -5.68 23.21
C HIS A 210 6.00 -4.40 24.03
N LEU A 211 5.01 -3.50 23.99
CA LEU A 211 5.06 -2.20 24.67
C LEU A 211 4.14 -2.18 25.89
N GLN A 212 2.89 -2.65 25.73
CA GLN A 212 1.91 -2.70 26.82
C GLN A 212 0.71 -3.61 26.50
N THR A 213 -0.02 -3.98 27.55
CA THR A 213 -1.32 -4.64 27.46
C THR A 213 -2.43 -3.65 27.77
N GLY A 214 -3.44 -3.60 26.90
CA GLY A 214 -4.56 -2.68 26.96
C GLY A 214 -4.29 -1.37 26.21
N LEU A 215 -5.38 -0.74 25.76
CA LEU A 215 -5.42 0.62 25.22
C LEU A 215 -6.56 1.39 25.89
N THR A 216 -6.28 2.60 26.33
CA THR A 216 -7.28 3.47 26.94
C THR A 216 -8.13 4.13 25.85
N ALA A 217 -9.30 3.52 25.55
CA ALA A 217 -10.36 3.97 24.63
C ALA A 217 -10.00 4.13 23.13
N THR A 218 -10.95 3.72 22.27
CA THR A 218 -10.69 3.15 20.94
C THR A 218 -11.39 3.87 19.79
N ASP A 219 -11.49 5.19 19.78
CA ASP A 219 -11.97 5.94 18.60
C ASP A 219 -11.07 7.13 18.22
N ASN A 220 -9.99 7.35 18.96
CA ASN A 220 -9.06 8.43 18.66
C ASN A 220 -7.85 7.91 17.86
N ARG A 221 -7.90 8.06 16.54
CA ARG A 221 -6.75 7.73 15.65
C ARG A 221 -5.46 8.49 15.98
N PHE A 222 -5.57 9.61 16.70
CA PHE A 222 -4.41 10.41 17.13
C PHE A 222 -3.84 9.96 18.48
N LEU A 223 -4.45 8.94 19.12
CA LEU A 223 -3.95 8.38 20.39
C LEU A 223 -2.56 7.79 20.23
N LEU A 224 -2.32 7.11 19.11
CA LEU A 224 -1.04 6.50 18.76
C LEU A 224 -0.45 7.30 17.60
N LYS A 225 0.62 8.06 17.88
CA LYS A 225 1.26 8.91 16.87
C LYS A 225 2.12 8.07 15.93
N PRO A 226 2.34 8.53 14.69
CA PRO A 226 3.30 7.89 13.80
C PRO A 226 4.68 7.72 14.45
N PRO A 227 5.33 6.56 14.28
CA PRO A 227 6.71 6.37 14.68
C PRO A 227 7.63 7.42 14.06
N SER A 228 8.65 7.82 14.79
CA SER A 228 9.60 8.86 14.36
C SER A 228 11.01 8.52 14.84
N MET A 229 12.03 9.18 14.28
CA MET A 229 13.40 9.09 14.77
C MET A 229 13.70 10.30 15.65
N GLU A 230 14.28 10.06 16.83
CA GLU A 230 14.79 11.08 17.76
C GLU A 230 16.11 10.57 18.34
N ASP A 231 17.20 11.31 18.14
CA ASP A 231 18.55 10.97 18.62
C ASP A 231 19.00 9.53 18.28
N ASN A 232 18.78 9.11 17.02
CA ASN A 232 19.04 7.75 16.52
C ASN A 232 18.23 6.63 17.20
N LEU A 233 17.23 6.98 17.99
CA LEU A 233 16.27 6.07 18.57
C LEU A 233 14.94 6.17 17.84
N LEU A 234 14.32 5.02 17.66
CA LEU A 234 12.98 4.90 17.14
C LEU A 234 11.99 5.20 18.26
N ARG A 235 11.19 6.23 18.05
CA ARG A 235 10.26 6.77 19.02
C ARG A 235 8.84 6.34 18.70
N PHE A 236 8.21 5.72 19.68
CA PHE A 236 6.79 5.42 19.71
C PHE A 236 6.15 6.28 20.81
N GLN A 237 5.21 7.14 20.45
CA GLN A 237 4.44 7.95 21.41
C GLN A 237 2.95 7.67 21.30
N GLY A 238 2.32 7.32 22.41
CA GLY A 238 0.88 7.13 22.47
C GLY A 238 0.39 6.83 23.87
N ASP A 239 -0.91 7.02 24.12
CA ASP A 239 -1.55 6.70 25.41
C ASP A 239 -0.83 7.33 26.63
N GLY A 240 -0.40 8.59 26.48
CA GLY A 240 0.33 9.31 27.53
C GLY A 240 1.73 8.76 27.82
N ARG A 241 2.29 7.93 26.95
CA ARG A 241 3.60 7.29 27.12
C ARG A 241 4.49 7.51 25.91
N VAL A 242 5.79 7.40 26.14
CA VAL A 242 6.83 7.41 25.12
C VAL A 242 7.73 6.20 25.34
N TRP A 243 8.03 5.49 24.25
CA TRP A 243 9.00 4.40 24.20
C TRP A 243 10.09 4.75 23.18
N MET A 244 11.34 4.67 23.61
CA MET A 244 12.51 4.87 22.76
C MET A 244 13.17 3.52 22.52
N LEU A 245 13.32 3.13 21.26
CA LEU A 245 13.83 1.83 20.84
C LEU A 245 15.10 1.99 20.01
N GLU A 246 16.04 1.06 20.12
CA GLU A 246 17.08 0.90 19.11
C GLU A 246 16.47 0.37 17.82
N ALA A 247 16.48 1.18 16.76
CA ALA A 247 15.83 0.84 15.49
C ALA A 247 16.33 -0.48 14.88
N ARG A 248 17.61 -0.81 15.07
CA ARG A 248 18.23 -2.03 14.53
C ARG A 248 17.74 -3.30 15.23
N GLU A 249 17.63 -3.26 16.56
CA GLU A 249 17.28 -4.42 17.39
C GLU A 249 15.80 -4.48 17.75
N MET A 250 15.04 -3.39 17.53
CA MET A 250 13.68 -3.24 18.05
C MET A 250 13.65 -3.54 19.56
N ARG A 251 14.52 -2.87 20.32
CA ARG A 251 14.66 -3.06 21.77
C ARG A 251 14.45 -1.75 22.49
N VAL A 252 13.56 -1.73 23.49
CA VAL A 252 13.31 -0.55 24.34
C VAL A 252 14.58 -0.20 25.12
N LYS A 253 15.04 1.04 24.96
CA LYS A 253 16.10 1.66 25.76
C LYS A 253 15.54 2.41 26.94
N SER A 254 14.49 3.18 26.72
CA SER A 254 13.82 3.94 27.75
C SER A 254 12.32 4.00 27.48
N SER A 255 11.57 4.18 28.55
CA SER A 255 10.15 4.44 28.50
C SER A 255 9.81 5.44 29.59
N SER A 256 8.95 6.42 29.28
CA SER A 256 8.49 7.41 30.24
C SER A 256 6.99 7.65 30.09
N SER A 257 6.37 8.03 31.20
CA SER A 257 5.02 8.59 31.17
C SER A 257 5.12 10.08 30.94
N LEU A 258 4.28 10.61 30.07
CA LEU A 258 4.10 12.05 29.90
C LEU A 258 3.39 12.56 31.16
N GLN A 259 4.10 13.36 31.97
CA GLN A 259 3.45 14.14 33.02
C GLN A 259 2.56 15.17 32.33
N LYS A 260 1.27 15.15 32.66
CA LYS A 260 0.28 16.11 32.17
C LYS A 260 0.41 17.43 32.93
#